data_AF-A0A1H3M540-F1
#
_entry.id   AF-A0A1H3M540-F1
#
_cell.length_a   1.000
_cell.length_b   1.000
_cell.length_c   1.000
_cell.angle_alpha   90.00
_cell.angle_beta   90.00
_cell.angle_gamma   90.00
#
_symmetry.space_group_name_H-M   'P 1'
#
loop_
_entity.id
_entity.type
_entity.pdbx_description
1 polymer ?
#
loop_
_entity_poly.entity_id
_entity_poly.type
_entity_poly.pdbx_seq_one_letter_code
_entity_poly.pdbx_strand_id
1 'polypeptide(L)'
;MEPKMKELVIESIRESRKETLNHLKFIIHEYPYHPDTKFFLLEVRGHRGDFGVSITAMNGWEEQLTKNAHGEPDTALVGFGFDSMSKLSYQEVVKNLDLVDEIDSLTKDYLPIFFQECFNEAGGKESRIPYYLFYPNSGEAYDLVKEEWPDYVEGLDA
;
A
#
# COMPACT_ATOMS: atom_id res chain seq x y z
N MET A 1 19.48 9.87 9.79
CA MET A 1 19.69 9.79 8.32
C MET A 1 20.09 11.15 7.74
N GLU A 2 21.02 11.17 6.79
CA GLU A 2 21.41 12.41 6.06
C GLU A 2 20.36 12.81 4.98
N PRO A 3 20.18 14.11 4.67
CA PRO A 3 19.16 14.58 3.71
C PRO A 3 19.26 13.94 2.32
N LYS A 4 20.49 13.82 1.78
CA LYS A 4 20.72 13.20 0.47
C LYS A 4 20.29 11.73 0.44
N MET A 5 20.46 11.02 1.55
CA MET A 5 20.07 9.62 1.64
C MET A 5 18.54 9.47 1.71
N LYS A 6 17.87 10.37 2.44
CA LYS A 6 16.40 10.46 2.44
C LYS A 6 15.84 10.68 1.04
N GLU A 7 16.47 11.54 0.24
CA GLU A 7 16.08 11.76 -1.16
C GLU A 7 16.22 10.47 -1.99
N LEU A 8 17.34 9.74 -1.85
CA LEU A 8 17.54 8.48 -2.57
C LEU A 8 16.55 7.39 -2.17
N VAL A 9 16.14 7.30 -0.89
CA VAL A 9 15.07 6.39 -0.46
C VAL A 9 13.75 6.74 -1.14
N ILE A 10 13.37 8.02 -1.16
CA ILE A 10 12.15 8.49 -1.83
C ILE A 10 12.20 8.22 -3.34
N GLU A 11 13.35 8.44 -3.97
CA GLU A 11 13.56 8.13 -5.39
C GLU A 11 13.43 6.63 -5.67
N SER A 12 13.94 5.77 -4.79
CA SER A 12 13.82 4.31 -4.89
C SER A 12 12.36 3.88 -4.88
N ILE A 13 11.57 4.38 -3.91
CA ILE A 13 10.13 4.10 -3.82
C ILE A 13 9.38 4.57 -5.08
N ARG A 14 9.76 5.74 -5.62
CA ARG A 14 9.14 6.31 -6.82
C ARG A 14 9.43 5.53 -8.10
N GLU A 15 10.41 4.62 -8.14
CA GLU A 15 10.62 3.73 -9.29
C GLU A 15 9.40 2.83 -9.54
N SER A 16 8.71 2.41 -8.48
CA SER A 16 7.50 1.60 -8.56
C SER A 16 6.24 2.41 -8.93
N ARG A 17 6.34 3.72 -9.19
CA ARG A 17 5.17 4.58 -9.47
C ARG A 17 4.33 4.05 -10.62
N LYS A 18 4.97 3.70 -11.74
CA LYS A 18 4.26 3.25 -12.96
C LYS A 18 3.47 1.98 -12.69
N GLU A 19 4.08 1.01 -12.02
CA GLU A 19 3.46 -0.26 -11.65
C GLU A 19 2.30 -0.03 -10.68
N THR A 20 2.53 0.72 -9.61
CA THR A 20 1.50 1.10 -8.62
C THR A 20 0.30 1.74 -9.28
N LEU A 21 0.53 2.71 -10.17
CA LEU A 21 -0.54 3.40 -10.90
C LEU A 21 -1.34 2.45 -11.79
N ASN A 22 -0.69 1.50 -12.44
CA ASN A 22 -1.36 0.50 -13.27
C ASN A 22 -2.24 -0.44 -12.42
N HIS A 23 -1.73 -0.90 -11.27
CA HIS A 23 -2.52 -1.71 -10.33
C HIS A 23 -3.76 -0.95 -9.85
N LEU A 24 -3.59 0.29 -9.39
CA LEU A 24 -4.70 1.11 -8.91
C LEU A 24 -5.73 1.38 -10.01
N LYS A 25 -5.29 1.72 -11.23
CA LYS A 25 -6.20 1.92 -12.37
C LYS A 25 -7.00 0.68 -12.68
N PHE A 26 -6.36 -0.49 -12.70
CA PHE A 26 -7.05 -1.76 -12.91
C PHE A 26 -8.12 -2.00 -11.84
N ILE A 27 -7.77 -1.84 -10.56
CA ILE A 27 -8.70 -2.12 -9.45
C ILE A 27 -9.88 -1.13 -9.44
N ILE A 28 -9.62 0.14 -9.74
CA ILE A 28 -10.65 1.19 -9.70
C ILE A 28 -11.60 1.09 -10.92
N HIS A 29 -11.06 0.84 -12.12
CA HIS A 29 -11.84 1.00 -13.36
C HIS A 29 -12.24 -0.30 -14.04
N GLU A 30 -11.49 -1.38 -13.83
CA GLU A 30 -11.62 -2.61 -14.63
C GLU A 30 -12.04 -3.82 -13.78
N TYR A 31 -11.68 -3.84 -12.51
CA TYR A 31 -11.92 -5.00 -11.65
C TYR A 31 -13.41 -5.23 -11.35
N PRO A 32 -13.97 -6.42 -11.67
CA PRO A 32 -15.38 -6.72 -11.40
C PRO A 32 -15.57 -7.09 -9.93
N TYR A 33 -15.64 -6.09 -9.05
CA TYR A 33 -15.76 -6.32 -7.60
C TYR A 33 -17.05 -7.04 -7.22
N HIS A 34 -16.96 -7.94 -6.23
CA HIS A 34 -18.11 -8.64 -5.69
C HIS A 34 -19.15 -7.66 -5.13
N PRO A 35 -20.47 -7.88 -5.28
CA PRO A 35 -21.50 -6.96 -4.78
C PRO A 35 -21.42 -6.67 -3.28
N ASP A 36 -20.92 -7.63 -2.50
CA ASP A 36 -20.75 -7.51 -1.04
C ASP A 36 -19.44 -6.79 -0.64
N THR A 37 -18.65 -6.30 -1.61
CA THR A 37 -17.42 -5.57 -1.32
C THR A 37 -17.75 -4.27 -0.60
N LYS A 38 -17.29 -4.15 0.65
CA LYS A 38 -17.40 -2.93 1.45
C LYS A 38 -16.20 -2.03 1.32
N PHE A 39 -15.00 -2.59 1.15
CA PHE A 39 -13.76 -1.83 0.93
C PHE A 39 -12.69 -2.71 0.27
N PHE A 40 -11.66 -2.07 -0.27
CA PHE A 40 -10.41 -2.72 -0.65
C PHE A 40 -9.34 -2.49 0.42
N LEU A 41 -8.67 -3.57 0.82
CA LEU A 41 -7.56 -3.54 1.76
C LEU A 41 -6.25 -3.67 0.99
N LEU A 42 -5.35 -2.70 1.15
CA LEU A 42 -3.98 -2.71 0.66
C LEU A 42 -3.07 -2.94 1.88
N GLU A 43 -2.80 -4.20 2.20
CA GLU A 43 -2.00 -4.56 3.36
C GLU A 43 -0.51 -4.46 3.02
N VAL A 44 0.19 -3.57 3.73
CA VAL A 44 1.63 -3.30 3.58
C VAL A 44 2.41 -4.18 4.55
N ARG A 45 3.31 -5.01 4.02
CA ARG A 45 4.31 -5.74 4.80
C ARG A 45 5.69 -5.46 4.25
N GLY A 46 6.68 -5.31 5.11
CA GLY A 46 8.05 -5.14 4.65
C GLY A 46 9.05 -5.14 5.78
N HIS A 47 10.30 -5.41 5.41
CA HIS A 47 11.43 -5.40 6.32
C HIS A 47 12.73 -5.23 5.54
N ARG A 48 13.66 -4.45 6.08
CA ARG A 48 14.99 -4.20 5.49
C ARG A 48 14.86 -3.72 4.06
N GLY A 49 14.12 -2.64 3.91
CA GLY A 49 13.92 -1.89 2.68
C GLY A 49 13.11 -2.59 1.59
N ASP A 50 12.74 -3.85 1.76
CA ASP A 50 11.92 -4.62 0.84
C ASP A 50 10.48 -4.68 1.37
N PHE A 51 9.55 -4.09 0.62
CA PHE A 51 8.15 -3.95 1.00
C PHE A 51 7.24 -4.56 -0.06
N GLY A 52 6.14 -5.15 0.35
CA GLY A 52 5.11 -5.72 -0.49
C GLY A 52 3.73 -5.24 -0.05
N VAL A 53 2.83 -5.15 -1.01
CA VAL A 53 1.42 -4.83 -0.80
C VAL A 53 0.56 -5.94 -1.36
N SER A 54 -0.21 -6.57 -0.48
CA SER A 54 -1.29 -7.49 -0.88
C SER A 54 -2.61 -6.74 -0.93
N ILE A 55 -3.44 -7.09 -1.92
CA ILE A 55 -4.70 -6.40 -2.19
C ILE A 55 -5.84 -7.40 -2.00
N THR A 56 -6.90 -7.01 -1.30
CA THR A 56 -8.04 -7.88 -1.05
C THR A 56 -9.35 -7.10 -1.04
N ALA A 57 -10.40 -7.66 -1.62
CA ALA A 57 -11.76 -7.16 -1.47
C ALA A 57 -12.37 -7.69 -0.16
N MET A 58 -12.97 -6.82 0.65
CA MET A 58 -13.40 -7.14 2.00
C MET A 58 -14.91 -6.93 2.17
N ASN A 59 -15.59 -7.85 2.86
CA ASN A 59 -16.96 -7.66 3.38
C ASN A 59 -16.95 -7.22 4.87
N GLY A 60 -15.77 -7.07 5.44
CA GLY A 60 -15.48 -6.64 6.81
C GLY A 60 -13.99 -6.82 7.07
N TRP A 61 -13.45 -6.24 8.14
CA TRP A 61 -12.01 -6.33 8.47
C TRP A 61 -11.50 -7.77 8.67
N GLU A 62 -12.38 -8.68 9.11
CA GLU A 62 -12.07 -10.10 9.28
C GLU A 62 -12.64 -10.98 8.15
N GLU A 63 -13.29 -10.39 7.15
CA GLU A 63 -14.05 -11.13 6.14
C GLU A 63 -13.54 -10.81 4.73
N GLN A 64 -12.55 -11.58 4.29
CA GLN A 64 -12.01 -11.52 2.93
C GLN A 64 -12.98 -12.18 1.94
N LEU A 65 -13.25 -11.49 0.83
CA LEU A 65 -13.94 -12.06 -0.31
C LEU A 65 -12.90 -12.77 -1.19
N THR A 66 -13.18 -14.02 -1.54
CA THR A 66 -12.28 -14.85 -2.35
C THR A 66 -12.74 -14.97 -3.81
N LYS A 67 -13.82 -14.26 -4.17
CA LYS A 67 -14.46 -14.35 -5.48
C LYS A 67 -14.94 -12.99 -5.96
N ASN A 68 -14.90 -12.80 -7.28
CA ASN A 68 -15.28 -11.56 -7.94
C ASN A 68 -16.79 -11.53 -8.22
N ALA A 69 -17.29 -10.49 -8.90
CA ALA A 69 -18.70 -10.36 -9.26
C ALA A 69 -19.26 -11.52 -10.10
N HIS A 70 -18.39 -12.25 -10.79
CA HIS A 70 -18.74 -13.40 -11.63
C HIS A 70 -18.66 -14.74 -10.88
N GLY A 71 -18.27 -14.72 -9.60
CA GLY A 71 -18.08 -15.91 -8.78
C GLY A 71 -16.77 -16.66 -9.07
N GLU A 72 -15.86 -16.05 -9.82
CA GLU A 72 -14.54 -16.58 -10.15
C GLU A 72 -13.55 -16.24 -9.03
N PRO A 73 -12.50 -17.05 -8.80
CA PRO A 73 -11.48 -16.74 -7.80
C PRO A 73 -10.77 -15.39 -8.05
N ASP A 74 -10.44 -14.68 -6.97
CA ASP A 74 -9.82 -13.33 -7.01
C ASP A 74 -8.32 -13.34 -7.36
N THR A 75 -7.92 -14.13 -8.37
CA THR A 75 -6.53 -14.23 -8.81
C THR A 75 -6.01 -12.98 -9.52
N ALA A 76 -6.90 -12.04 -9.88
CA ALA A 76 -6.54 -10.81 -10.57
C ALA A 76 -6.08 -9.68 -9.61
N LEU A 77 -6.39 -9.77 -8.32
CA LEU A 77 -5.87 -8.85 -7.29
C LEU A 77 -4.45 -9.24 -6.89
N VAL A 78 -3.53 -9.13 -7.85
CA VAL A 78 -2.12 -9.46 -7.64
C VAL A 78 -1.47 -8.35 -6.80
N GLY A 79 -0.77 -8.75 -5.74
CA GLY A 79 0.06 -7.85 -4.93
C GLY A 79 1.33 -7.42 -5.68
N PHE A 80 2.00 -6.38 -5.18
CA PHE A 80 3.19 -5.81 -5.81
C PHE A 80 4.21 -5.31 -4.78
N GLY A 81 5.45 -5.12 -5.22
CA GLY A 81 6.60 -4.85 -4.35
C GLY A 81 7.26 -3.50 -4.55
N PHE A 82 8.07 -3.12 -3.56
CA PHE A 82 8.85 -1.90 -3.50
C PHE A 82 10.21 -2.18 -2.89
N ASP A 83 11.27 -1.72 -3.56
CA ASP A 83 12.60 -1.64 -2.99
C ASP A 83 12.91 -0.18 -2.66
N SER A 84 12.95 0.14 -1.37
CA SER A 84 13.25 1.48 -0.86
C SER A 84 14.75 1.80 -0.81
N MET A 85 15.60 0.85 -1.23
CA MET A 85 17.05 0.97 -1.22
C MET A 85 17.70 0.83 -2.60
N SER A 86 16.92 0.72 -3.68
CA SER A 86 17.43 0.48 -5.04
C SER A 86 18.43 1.55 -5.53
N LYS A 87 18.32 2.79 -5.04
CA LYS A 87 19.25 3.90 -5.32
C LYS A 87 20.42 4.03 -4.35
N LEU A 88 20.43 3.26 -3.28
CA LEU A 88 21.47 3.32 -2.25
C LEU A 88 22.63 2.38 -2.55
N SER A 89 23.82 2.73 -2.07
CA SER A 89 24.95 1.81 -2.10
C SER A 89 24.74 0.69 -1.09
N TYR A 90 24.64 -0.55 -1.57
CA TYR A 90 24.51 -1.74 -0.72
C TYR A 90 25.55 -1.80 0.41
N GLN A 91 26.78 -1.38 0.12
CA GLN A 91 27.87 -1.40 1.10
C GLN A 91 27.71 -0.36 2.22
N GLU A 92 27.05 0.76 1.94
CA GLU A 92 26.78 1.82 2.91
C GLU A 92 25.64 1.42 3.85
N VAL A 93 24.65 0.68 3.34
CA VAL A 93 23.44 0.35 4.08
C VAL A 93 23.57 -0.93 4.91
N VAL A 94 24.05 -2.04 4.34
CA VAL A 94 24.03 -3.34 5.04
C VAL A 94 25.03 -3.44 6.19
N LYS A 95 26.01 -2.53 6.25
CA LYS A 95 26.98 -2.47 7.35
C LYS A 95 26.46 -1.72 8.58
N ASN A 96 25.32 -1.04 8.48
CA ASN A 96 24.76 -0.22 9.54
C ASN A 96 23.27 -0.58 9.75
N LEU A 97 23.00 -1.44 10.75
CA LEU A 97 21.63 -1.89 11.04
C LEU A 97 20.72 -0.74 11.50
N ASP A 98 21.25 0.22 12.28
CA ASP A 98 20.49 1.39 12.71
C ASP A 98 20.02 2.22 11.51
N LEU A 99 20.86 2.31 10.47
CA LEU A 99 20.49 2.98 9.22
C LEU A 99 19.39 2.24 8.46
N VAL A 100 19.39 0.91 8.48
CA VAL A 100 18.33 0.09 7.86
C VAL A 100 17.00 0.34 8.57
N ASP A 101 16.99 0.42 9.90
CA ASP A 101 15.76 0.70 10.66
C ASP A 101 15.26 2.14 10.42
N GLU A 102 16.16 3.10 10.26
CA GLU A 102 15.81 4.47 9.82
C GLU A 102 15.18 4.49 8.42
N ILE A 103 15.69 3.67 7.48
CA ILE A 103 15.13 3.53 6.12
C ILE A 103 13.76 2.87 6.16
N ASP A 104 13.58 1.80 6.93
CA ASP A 104 12.28 1.14 7.11
C ASP A 104 11.24 2.11 7.67
N SER A 105 11.64 2.91 8.66
CA SER A 105 10.77 3.93 9.28
C SER A 105 10.39 5.02 8.29
N LEU A 106 11.37 5.60 7.59
CA LEU A 106 11.14 6.61 6.56
C LEU A 106 10.24 6.08 5.43
N THR A 107 10.43 4.83 5.03
CA THR A 107 9.63 4.20 3.98
C THR A 107 8.17 4.13 4.40
N LYS A 108 7.89 3.61 5.60
CA LYS A 108 6.53 3.54 6.15
C LYS A 108 5.88 4.92 6.26
N ASP A 109 6.62 5.94 6.69
CA ASP A 109 6.11 7.31 6.78
C ASP A 109 5.80 7.92 5.40
N TYR A 110 6.56 7.54 4.37
CA TYR A 110 6.40 8.08 3.02
C TYR A 110 5.35 7.33 2.18
N LEU A 111 5.09 6.05 2.46
CA LEU A 111 4.14 5.24 1.69
C LEU A 111 2.74 5.86 1.60
N PRO A 112 2.10 6.40 2.67
CA PRO A 112 0.81 7.06 2.57
C PRO A 112 0.80 8.19 1.54
N ILE A 113 1.84 9.03 1.53
CA ILE A 113 1.99 10.14 0.58
C ILE A 113 2.10 9.59 -0.85
N PHE A 114 2.99 8.63 -1.06
CA PHE A 114 3.22 8.01 -2.37
C PHE A 114 1.95 7.33 -2.92
N PHE A 115 1.26 6.56 -2.09
CA PHE A 115 0.02 5.89 -2.46
C PHE A 115 -1.10 6.88 -2.73
N GLN A 116 -1.22 7.95 -1.93
CA GLN A 116 -2.23 8.98 -2.15
C GLN A 116 -2.03 9.67 -3.51
N GLU A 117 -0.79 10.02 -3.87
CA GLU A 117 -0.47 10.59 -5.18
C GLU A 117 -0.90 9.66 -6.31
N CYS A 118 -0.56 8.37 -6.23
CA CYS A 118 -0.90 7.38 -7.25
C CYS A 118 -2.42 7.11 -7.31
N PHE A 119 -3.08 7.05 -6.16
CA PHE A 119 -4.51 6.82 -6.05
C PHE A 119 -5.32 7.98 -6.64
N ASN A 120 -4.94 9.22 -6.31
CA ASN A 120 -5.55 10.42 -6.88
C ASN A 120 -5.36 10.47 -8.40
N GLU A 121 -4.15 10.17 -8.91
CA GLU A 121 -3.88 10.10 -10.35
C GLU A 121 -4.65 8.96 -11.05
N ALA A 122 -4.91 7.86 -10.35
CA ALA A 122 -5.74 6.76 -10.84
C ALA A 122 -7.25 7.09 -10.84
N GLY A 123 -7.69 8.26 -10.35
CA GLY A 123 -9.10 8.62 -10.25
C GLY A 123 -9.79 8.08 -8.99
N GLY A 124 -9.04 7.64 -7.99
CA GLY A 124 -9.56 7.01 -6.78
C GLY A 124 -10.50 7.89 -5.94
N LYS A 125 -10.40 9.21 -6.07
CA LYS A 125 -11.32 10.16 -5.42
C LYS A 125 -12.78 10.01 -5.83
N GLU A 126 -13.03 9.49 -7.02
CA GLU A 126 -14.38 9.24 -7.53
C GLU A 126 -14.87 7.82 -7.19
N SER A 127 -14.03 7.01 -6.54
CA SER A 127 -14.41 5.65 -6.19
C SER A 127 -15.54 5.64 -5.17
N ARG A 128 -16.50 4.74 -5.39
CA ARG A 128 -17.64 4.51 -4.49
C ARG A 128 -17.30 3.54 -3.36
N ILE A 129 -16.16 2.86 -3.46
CA ILE A 129 -15.68 1.88 -2.50
C ILE A 129 -14.46 2.49 -1.78
N PRO A 130 -14.41 2.48 -0.44
CA PRO A 130 -13.23 2.86 0.32
C PRO A 130 -11.99 2.00 0.01
N TYR A 131 -10.81 2.60 0.15
CA TYR A 131 -9.52 1.93 0.01
C TYR A 131 -8.67 2.24 1.23
N TYR A 132 -8.20 1.20 1.91
CA TYR A 132 -7.39 1.34 3.12
C TYR A 132 -5.99 0.81 2.90
N LEU A 133 -4.98 1.67 3.13
CA LEU A 133 -3.59 1.23 3.24
C LEU A 133 -3.34 0.79 4.69
N PHE A 134 -3.17 -0.51 4.91
CA PHE A 134 -3.17 -1.12 6.24
C PHE A 134 -1.80 -1.66 6.65
N TYR A 135 -1.41 -1.38 7.89
CA TYR A 135 -0.15 -1.81 8.49
C TYR A 135 -0.43 -2.84 9.59
N PRO A 136 -0.32 -4.15 9.30
CA PRO A 136 -0.76 -5.21 10.21
C PRO A 136 0.01 -5.25 11.54
N ASN A 137 1.23 -4.71 11.57
CA ASN A 137 2.06 -4.70 12.78
C ASN A 137 1.64 -3.61 13.78
N SER A 138 1.03 -2.51 13.33
CA SER A 138 0.50 -1.45 14.20
C SER A 138 -1.02 -1.48 14.33
N GLY A 139 -1.71 -2.15 13.40
CA GLY A 139 -3.17 -2.10 13.29
C GLY A 139 -3.68 -0.81 12.63
N GLU A 140 -2.80 0.07 12.17
CA GLU A 140 -3.20 1.35 11.58
C GLU A 140 -3.65 1.17 10.13
N ALA A 141 -4.71 1.87 9.75
CA ALA A 141 -5.21 1.94 8.39
C ALA A 141 -5.30 3.41 7.96
N TYR A 142 -4.78 3.74 6.78
CA TYR A 142 -4.93 5.06 6.17
C TYR A 142 -6.03 5.02 5.10
N ASP A 143 -7.03 5.91 5.19
CA ASP A 143 -8.13 6.00 4.23
C ASP A 143 -7.71 6.85 3.03
N LEU A 144 -7.48 6.19 1.88
CA LEU A 144 -7.03 6.86 0.65
C LEU A 144 -8.12 7.75 0.02
N VAL A 145 -9.40 7.47 0.30
CA VAL A 145 -10.51 8.29 -0.21
C VAL A 145 -10.62 9.57 0.59
N LYS A 146 -10.55 9.47 1.93
CA LYS A 146 -10.66 10.61 2.85
C LYS A 146 -9.36 11.34 3.13
N GLU A 147 -8.21 10.79 2.74
CA GLU A 147 -6.88 11.35 2.99
C GLU A 147 -6.52 11.47 4.48
N GLU A 148 -7.00 10.56 5.33
CA GLU A 148 -6.83 10.65 6.78
C GLU A 148 -6.48 9.31 7.44
N TRP A 149 -5.87 9.39 8.61
CA TRP A 149 -5.77 8.29 9.57
C TRP A 149 -7.01 8.35 10.47
N PRO A 150 -8.03 7.49 10.25
CA PRO A 150 -9.21 7.47 11.08
C PRO A 150 -8.88 7.08 12.52
N ASP A 151 -9.42 7.82 13.49
CA ASP A 151 -9.32 7.50 14.92
C ASP A 151 -10.02 6.19 15.31
N TYR A 152 -11.00 5.78 14.50
CA TYR A 152 -11.76 4.55 14.67
C TYR A 152 -12.17 4.02 13.30
N VAL A 153 -11.96 2.73 13.10
CA VAL A 153 -12.55 2.01 11.98
C VAL A 153 -13.41 0.88 12.50
N GLU A 154 -14.71 0.95 12.18
CA GLU A 154 -15.68 -0.05 12.64
C GLU A 154 -15.27 -1.47 12.20
N GLY A 155 -15.06 -2.35 13.17
CA GLY A 155 -14.67 -3.75 12.96
C GLY A 155 -13.16 -4.05 13.00
N LEU A 156 -12.29 -3.05 13.19
CA LEU A 156 -10.84 -3.26 13.28
C LEU A 156 -10.35 -3.62 14.70
N ASP A 157 -11.15 -3.33 15.73
CA ASP A 157 -10.88 -3.61 17.15
C ASP A 157 -11.60 -4.88 17.70
N ALA A 158 -12.17 -5.71 16.82
CA ALA A 158 -12.97 -6.89 17.20
C ALA A 158 -12.12 -8.13 17.52
#